data_AF-A0A970HB06-F1
#
_entry.id   AF-A0A970HB06-F1
#
_cell.length_a   1.000
_cell.length_b   1.000
_cell.length_c   1.000
_cell.angle_alpha   90.00
_cell.angle_beta   90.00
_cell.angle_gamma   90.00
#
_symmetry.space_group_name_H-M   'P 1'
#
loop_
_entity.id
_entity.type
_entity.pdbx_description
1 polymer ?
#
loop_
_entity_poly.entity_id
_entity_poly.type
_entity_poly.pdbx_seq_one_letter_code
_entity_poly.pdbx_strand_id
1 'polypeptide(L)'
;MRRQLPLATVIVTLAVVLTALAVPDDAAAIPAFARRYQLSCSTCHAPVPRLKPYGEEFAARGFRMEDPSQEPPRATYDVGDPLLKLVRDLPLAVRLDLAVTAEDAEKDGRGTDFGQPWMAKLLSGG
;
A
#
# COMPACT_ATOMS: atom_id res chain seq x y z
N MET A 1 4.35 -23.12 39.88
CA MET A 1 4.72 -24.25 39.00
C MET A 1 5.10 -23.70 37.63
N ARG A 2 6.40 -23.69 37.26
CA ARG A 2 6.86 -23.30 35.92
C ARG A 2 6.57 -24.46 34.95
N ARG A 3 5.54 -24.33 34.11
CA ARG A 3 5.33 -25.27 33.00
C ARG A 3 6.45 -25.03 31.98
N GLN A 4 7.39 -25.97 31.92
CA GLN A 4 8.48 -25.96 30.94
C GLN A 4 7.89 -26.42 29.61
N LEU A 5 7.89 -25.56 28.59
CA LEU A 5 7.44 -25.94 27.25
C LEU A 5 8.42 -26.98 26.67
N PRO A 6 7.95 -28.05 26.01
CA PRO A 6 8.83 -29.01 25.37
C PRO A 6 9.71 -28.33 24.32
N LEU A 7 11.00 -28.68 24.26
CA LEU A 7 11.93 -28.13 23.27
C LEU A 7 11.40 -28.26 21.83
N ALA A 8 10.73 -29.38 21.54
CA ALA A 8 10.08 -29.62 20.25
C ALA A 8 8.99 -28.59 19.94
N THR A 9 8.19 -28.19 20.93
CA THR A 9 7.16 -27.17 20.76
C THR A 9 7.79 -25.82 20.43
N VAL A 10 8.88 -25.45 21.12
CA VAL A 10 9.62 -24.20 20.86
C VAL A 10 10.17 -24.18 19.43
N ILE A 11 10.79 -25.28 18.99
CA ILE A 11 11.36 -25.41 17.64
C ILE A 11 10.27 -25.31 16.57
N VAL A 12 9.13 -25.99 16.77
CA VAL A 12 8.01 -25.94 15.83
C VAL A 12 7.42 -24.53 15.76
N THR A 13 7.18 -23.87 16.89
CA THR A 13 6.71 -22.47 16.89
C THR A 13 7.70 -21.53 16.22
N LEU A 14 9.00 -21.70 16.47
CA LEU A 14 10.02 -20.87 15.84
C LEU A 14 10.06 -21.07 14.33
N ALA A 15 9.98 -22.33 13.85
CA ALA A 15 9.93 -22.64 12.43
C ALA A 15 8.69 -22.05 11.74
N VAL A 16 7.52 -22.12 12.39
CA VAL A 16 6.27 -21.51 11.91
C VAL A 16 6.38 -19.98 11.84
N VAL A 17 6.93 -19.34 12.88
CA VAL A 17 7.13 -17.88 12.89
C VAL A 17 8.10 -17.45 11.79
N LEU A 18 9.22 -18.16 11.63
CA LEU A 18 10.21 -17.85 10.61
C LEU A 18 9.67 -18.05 9.18
N THR A 19 8.85 -19.08 8.96
CA THR A 19 8.19 -19.29 7.66
C THR A 19 7.13 -18.22 7.38
N ALA A 20 6.34 -17.81 8.38
CA ALA A 20 5.39 -16.72 8.23
C ALA A 20 6.07 -15.38 7.90
N LEU A 21 7.22 -15.09 8.52
CA LEU A 21 8.03 -13.89 8.24
C LEU A 21 8.76 -13.94 6.89
N ALA A 22 8.94 -15.13 6.30
CA ALA A 22 9.61 -15.30 5.02
C ALA A 22 8.69 -15.06 3.82
N VAL A 23 7.37 -14.96 4.03
CA VAL A 23 6.43 -14.60 2.97
C VAL A 23 6.46 -13.08 2.78
N PRO A 24 6.86 -12.57 1.60
CA PRO A 24 6.79 -11.14 1.34
C PRO A 24 5.32 -10.72 1.33
N ASP A 25 4.95 -9.81 2.23
CA ASP A 25 3.65 -9.15 2.15
C ASP A 25 3.61 -8.25 0.91
N ASP A 26 2.51 -8.32 0.17
CA ASP A 26 2.23 -7.33 -0.88
C ASP A 26 2.20 -5.95 -0.21
N ALA A 27 3.15 -5.09 -0.57
CA ALA A 27 3.16 -3.72 -0.13
C ALA A 27 1.84 -3.08 -0.59
N ALA A 28 0.91 -2.82 0.35
CA ALA A 28 -0.36 -2.14 0.12
C ALA A 28 -0.18 -0.64 -0.21
N ALA A 29 0.90 -0.29 -0.91
CA ALA A 29 1.14 1.01 -1.47
C ALA A 29 0.26 1.16 -2.71
N ILE A 30 -0.62 2.18 -2.70
CA ILE A 30 -1.44 2.52 -3.86
C ILE A 30 -0.49 3.15 -4.89
N PRO A 31 -0.23 2.53 -6.05
CA PRO A 31 0.77 3.02 -7.00
C PRO A 31 0.15 4.12 -7.87
N ALA A 32 -0.24 5.24 -7.25
CA ALA A 32 -1.04 6.30 -7.86
C ALA A 32 -0.38 6.86 -9.12
N PHE A 33 0.91 7.18 -9.08
CA PHE A 33 1.65 7.70 -10.23
C PHE A 33 1.85 6.64 -11.32
N ALA A 34 2.19 5.41 -10.94
CA ALA A 34 2.33 4.30 -11.87
C ALA A 34 1.04 4.06 -12.66
N ARG A 35 -0.12 4.11 -12.00
CA ARG A 35 -1.44 3.99 -12.62
C ARG A 35 -1.80 5.18 -13.50
N ARG A 36 -1.57 6.41 -13.01
CA ARG A 36 -1.86 7.66 -13.74
C ARG A 36 -1.10 7.72 -15.05
N TYR A 37 0.22 7.48 -14.98
CA TYR A 37 1.15 7.64 -16.10
C TYR A 37 1.45 6.34 -16.86
N GLN A 38 0.90 5.19 -16.44
CA GLN A 38 1.19 3.87 -17.03
C GLN A 38 2.69 3.54 -17.05
N LEU A 39 3.40 3.88 -15.96
CA LEU A 39 4.83 3.63 -15.78
C LEU A 39 5.05 2.54 -14.73
N SER A 40 6.13 1.77 -14.84
CA SER A 40 6.48 0.81 -13.79
C SER A 40 7.00 1.53 -12.54
N CYS A 41 6.83 0.92 -11.36
CA CYS A 41 7.43 1.43 -10.12
C CYS A 41 8.97 1.51 -10.22
N SER A 42 9.57 0.58 -10.97
CA SER A 42 11.00 0.56 -11.25
C SER A 42 11.46 1.70 -12.16
N THR A 43 10.57 2.46 -12.80
CA THR A 43 10.94 3.71 -13.50
C THR A 43 11.42 4.76 -12.51
N CYS A 44 10.78 4.89 -11.35
CA CYS A 44 11.11 5.89 -10.34
C CYS A 44 11.98 5.35 -9.19
N HIS A 45 11.83 4.08 -8.80
CA HIS A 45 12.47 3.51 -7.59
C HIS A 45 13.61 2.54 -7.88
N ALA A 46 14.58 2.47 -6.95
CA ALA A 46 15.60 1.41 -6.92
C ALA A 46 16.37 1.32 -5.59
N PRO A 47 15.99 0.47 -4.62
CA PRO A 47 14.68 -0.11 -4.32
C PRO A 47 13.76 0.91 -3.61
N VAL A 48 12.46 0.63 -3.53
CA VAL A 48 11.52 1.44 -2.72
C VAL A 48 12.05 1.55 -1.27
N PRO A 49 12.00 2.72 -0.62
CA PRO A 49 11.41 4.00 -1.04
C PRO A 49 12.36 4.92 -1.82
N ARG A 50 13.63 4.52 -2.02
CA ARG A 50 14.67 5.35 -2.65
C ARG A 50 14.30 5.67 -4.10
N LEU A 51 14.42 6.94 -4.47
CA LEU A 51 14.24 7.40 -5.85
C LEU A 51 15.55 7.31 -6.64
N LYS A 52 15.38 7.06 -7.94
CA LYS A 52 16.41 7.29 -8.96
C LYS A 52 16.42 8.76 -9.37
N PRO A 53 17.43 9.25 -10.12
CA PRO A 53 17.44 10.61 -10.65
C PRO A 53 16.13 11.01 -11.33
N TYR A 54 15.57 10.14 -12.17
CA TYR A 54 14.26 10.36 -12.79
C TYR A 54 13.13 10.58 -11.77
N GLY A 55 13.10 9.78 -10.69
CA GLY A 55 12.11 9.90 -9.64
C GLY A 55 12.26 11.19 -8.82
N GLU A 56 13.50 11.59 -8.54
CA GLU A 56 13.82 12.85 -7.87
C GLU A 56 13.39 14.05 -8.73
N GLU A 57 13.70 14.03 -10.03
CA GLU A 57 13.28 15.08 -10.96
C GLU A 57 11.76 15.15 -11.12
N PHE A 58 11.09 14.00 -11.21
CA PHE A 58 9.64 13.93 -11.26
C PHE A 58 9.00 14.51 -9.99
N ALA A 59 9.55 14.19 -8.80
CA ALA A 59 9.12 14.77 -7.54
C ALA A 59 9.40 16.29 -7.48
N ALA A 60 10.58 16.72 -7.94
CA ALA A 60 10.96 18.13 -7.98
C ALA A 60 10.07 18.98 -8.91
N ARG A 61 9.53 18.39 -9.99
CA ARG A 61 8.52 19.01 -10.86
C ARG A 61 7.10 18.99 -10.29
N GLY A 62 6.92 18.57 -9.03
CA GLY A 62 5.60 18.45 -8.41
C GLY A 62 4.77 17.31 -8.99
N PHE A 63 5.42 16.17 -9.26
CA PHE A 63 4.82 14.96 -9.82
C PHE A 63 4.16 15.17 -11.19
N ARG A 64 4.81 15.98 -12.03
CA ARG A 64 4.41 16.21 -13.42
C ARG A 64 5.44 15.70 -14.42
N MET A 65 4.94 15.29 -15.58
CA MET A 65 5.77 14.93 -16.71
C MET A 65 6.61 16.14 -17.16
N GLU A 66 7.83 15.86 -17.62
CA GLU A 66 8.72 16.89 -18.16
C GLU A 66 8.12 17.54 -19.40
N ASP A 67 7.57 16.71 -20.30
CA ASP A 67 6.80 17.15 -21.45
C ASP A 67 5.31 17.25 -21.06
N PRO A 68 4.70 18.45 -21.08
CA PRO A 68 3.28 18.63 -20.82
C PRO A 68 2.37 17.86 -21.77
N SER A 69 2.82 17.53 -22.99
CA SER A 69 2.06 16.72 -23.95
C SER A 69 1.89 15.26 -23.50
N GLN A 70 2.75 14.80 -22.59
CA GLN A 70 2.72 13.45 -22.02
C GLN A 70 1.83 13.37 -20.77
N GLU A 71 1.22 14.48 -20.33
CA GLU A 71 0.23 14.43 -19.26
C GLU A 71 -1.03 13.69 -19.74
N PRO A 72 -1.46 12.64 -19.03
CA PRO A 72 -2.57 11.82 -19.48
C PRO A 72 -3.87 12.64 -19.51
N PRO A 73 -4.64 12.61 -20.62
CA PRO A 73 -5.96 13.24 -20.72
C PRO A 73 -6.98 12.68 -19.73
N ARG A 74 -6.68 11.54 -19.09
CA ARG A 74 -7.55 10.94 -18.07
C ARG A 74 -7.66 11.79 -16.81
N ALA A 75 -6.71 12.70 -16.56
CA ALA A 75 -6.81 13.59 -15.40
C ALA A 75 -7.88 14.67 -15.58
N THR A 76 -8.15 15.10 -16.82
CA THR A 76 -9.00 16.27 -17.09
C THR A 76 -9.82 16.16 -18.37
N TYR A 77 -11.05 16.69 -18.38
CA TYR A 77 -11.80 16.86 -19.61
C TYR A 77 -11.15 17.91 -20.52
N ASP A 78 -11.00 17.56 -21.79
CA ASP A 78 -10.78 18.54 -22.85
C ASP A 78 -12.12 19.21 -23.17
N VAL A 79 -12.26 20.46 -22.77
CA VAL A 79 -13.47 21.28 -22.95
C VAL A 79 -13.27 22.35 -24.03
N GLY A 80 -12.17 22.30 -24.78
CA GLY A 80 -11.84 23.27 -25.83
C GLY A 80 -11.27 24.61 -25.34
N ASP A 81 -11.16 24.81 -24.02
CA ASP A 81 -10.46 25.94 -23.42
C ASP A 81 -9.09 25.49 -22.86
N PRO A 82 -7.96 25.96 -23.43
CA PRO A 82 -6.63 25.55 -23.02
C PRO A 82 -6.26 25.97 -21.58
N LEU A 83 -6.99 26.92 -20.98
CA LEU A 83 -6.76 27.37 -19.61
C LEU A 83 -7.63 26.65 -18.57
N LEU A 84 -8.66 25.89 -19.01
CA LEU A 84 -9.60 25.23 -18.11
C LEU A 84 -9.29 23.73 -17.98
N LYS A 85 -8.80 23.34 -16.80
CA LYS A 85 -8.52 21.95 -16.44
C LYS A 85 -9.60 21.40 -15.51
N LEU A 86 -10.64 20.80 -16.07
CA LEU A 86 -11.72 20.19 -15.29
C LEU A 86 -11.41 18.73 -14.98
N VAL A 87 -11.37 18.34 -13.72
CA VAL A 87 -11.07 16.97 -13.29
C VAL A 87 -12.12 15.99 -13.83
N ARG A 88 -11.67 14.89 -14.46
CA ARG A 88 -12.56 13.89 -15.06
C ARG A 88 -13.11 12.88 -14.06
N ASP A 89 -12.23 12.37 -13.20
CA ASP A 89 -12.56 11.39 -12.17
C ASP A 89 -12.21 11.96 -10.81
N LEU A 90 -13.13 11.85 -9.85
CA LEU A 90 -12.87 12.33 -8.49
C LEU A 90 -11.81 11.41 -7.87
N PRO A 91 -10.61 11.91 -7.53
CA PRO A 91 -9.48 11.05 -7.19
C PRO A 91 -9.55 10.61 -5.73
N LEU A 92 -10.67 10.04 -5.29
CA LEU A 92 -10.86 9.56 -3.92
C LEU A 92 -10.55 8.07 -3.81
N ALA A 93 -9.90 7.69 -2.72
CA ALA A 93 -9.72 6.32 -2.30
C ALA A 93 -10.03 6.17 -0.81
N VAL A 94 -10.59 5.04 -0.42
CA VAL A 94 -10.83 4.70 0.98
C VAL A 94 -10.02 3.46 1.33
N ARG A 95 -9.26 3.53 2.43
CA ARG A 95 -8.54 2.38 3.00
C ARG A 95 -9.14 2.03 4.35
N LEU A 96 -9.46 0.75 4.54
CA LEU A 96 -9.94 0.18 5.79
C LEU A 96 -8.90 -0.82 6.28
N ASP A 97 -8.41 -0.65 7.51
CA ASP A 97 -7.49 -1.59 8.13
C ASP A 97 -8.28 -2.52 9.07
N LEU A 98 -8.31 -3.83 8.76
CA LEU A 98 -8.93 -4.88 9.57
C LEU A 98 -7.87 -5.74 10.25
N ALA A 99 -8.15 -6.19 11.47
CA ALA A 99 -7.29 -7.11 12.21
C ALA A 99 -8.07 -8.39 12.55
N VAL A 100 -7.41 -9.53 12.42
CA VAL A 100 -7.94 -10.83 12.86
C VAL A 100 -7.09 -11.27 14.05
N THR A 101 -7.75 -11.60 15.16
CA THR A 101 -7.09 -12.09 16.37
C THR A 101 -7.59 -13.50 16.65
N ALA A 102 -6.67 -14.46 16.75
CA ALA A 102 -6.96 -15.82 17.19
C ALA A 102 -6.40 -15.99 18.60
N GLU A 103 -7.28 -16.21 19.58
CA GLU A 103 -6.91 -16.51 20.96
C GLU A 103 -7.07 -18.02 21.24
N ASP A 104 -6.25 -18.55 22.16
CA ASP A 104 -6.28 -19.97 22.53
C ASP A 104 -7.63 -20.33 23.17
N ALA A 105 -8.44 -21.11 22.43
CA ALA A 105 -9.79 -21.52 22.84
C ALA A 105 -9.82 -22.24 24.21
N GLU A 106 -8.70 -22.83 24.64
CA GLU A 106 -8.59 -23.59 25.88
C GLU A 106 -8.49 -22.70 27.15
N LYS A 107 -8.18 -21.41 27.01
CA LYS A 107 -8.02 -20.50 28.17
C LYS A 107 -9.19 -19.56 28.43
N ASP A 108 -9.91 -19.15 27.39
CA ASP A 108 -10.93 -18.08 27.47
C ASP A 108 -12.26 -18.40 26.73
N GLY A 109 -12.38 -19.58 26.12
CA GLY A 109 -13.61 -20.02 25.43
C GLY A 109 -13.99 -19.21 24.17
N ARG A 110 -13.21 -18.19 23.81
CA ARG A 110 -13.37 -17.38 22.60
C ARG A 110 -12.42 -17.91 21.52
N GLY A 111 -13.00 -18.38 20.41
CA GLY A 111 -12.25 -18.87 19.23
C GLY A 111 -11.75 -17.72 18.33
N THR A 112 -11.58 -17.97 17.03
CA THR A 112 -11.21 -16.95 16.04
C THR A 112 -12.23 -15.81 16.03
N ASP A 113 -11.79 -14.57 16.24
CA ASP A 113 -12.64 -13.39 16.22
C ASP A 113 -12.18 -12.38 15.15
N PHE A 114 -13.13 -11.68 14.55
CA PHE A 114 -12.88 -10.64 13.55
C PHE A 114 -12.95 -9.28 14.22
N GLY A 115 -11.82 -8.57 14.26
CA GLY A 115 -11.74 -7.24 14.84
C GLY A 115 -12.49 -6.22 13.98
N GLN A 116 -13.25 -5.35 14.63
CA GLN A 116 -13.81 -4.15 14.00
C GLN A 116 -12.68 -3.30 13.38
N PRO A 117 -12.87 -2.74 12.17
CA PRO A 117 -11.86 -1.90 11.54
C PRO A 117 -11.55 -0.71 12.46
N TRP A 118 -10.31 -0.61 12.91
CA TRP A 118 -9.87 0.42 13.85
C TRP A 118 -9.44 1.71 13.13
N MET A 119 -9.24 1.66 11.81
CA MET A 119 -8.81 2.81 11.02
C MET A 119 -9.44 2.82 9.63
N ALA A 120 -10.07 3.95 9.30
CA ALA A 120 -10.55 4.29 7.97
C ALA A 120 -9.86 5.57 7.49
N LYS A 121 -9.21 5.51 6.32
CA LYS A 121 -8.51 6.66 5.72
C LYS A 121 -9.19 7.02 4.42
N LEU A 122 -9.63 8.27 4.30
CA LEU A 122 -9.97 8.89 3.03
C LEU A 122 -8.71 9.52 2.44
N LEU A 123 -8.38 9.14 1.22
CA LEU A 123 -7.21 9.58 0.47
C LEU A 123 -7.71 10.31 -0.77
N SER A 124 -7.15 11.47 -1.07
CA SER A 124 -7.37 12.15 -2.35
C SER A 124 -6.07 12.22 -3.14
N GLY A 125 -6.11 11.91 -4.44
CA GLY A 125 -4.98 12.03 -5.35
C GLY A 125 -4.87 13.43 -5.95
N GLY A 126 -3.69 14.04 -5.86
CA GLY A 126 -3.27 15.23 -6.60
C GLY A 126 -1.96 14.95 -7.28
#